data_AF-A0A935BY74-F1
#
_entry.id   AF-A0A935BY74-F1
#
_cell.length_a   1.000
_cell.length_b   1.000
_cell.length_c   1.000
_cell.angle_alpha   90.00
_cell.angle_beta   90.00
_cell.angle_gamma   90.00
#
_symmetry.space_group_name_H-M   'P 1'
#
loop_
_entity.id
_entity.type
_entity.pdbx_description
1 polymer ?
#
loop_
_entity_poly.entity_id
_entity_poly.type
_entity_poly.pdbx_seq_one_letter_code
_entity_poly.pdbx_strand_id
1 'polypeptide(L)'
;MNMTPEQREAVKKRLIEIEEANGGRLTPDAVVRDAKRKDSPLHSCFEWDVKKAAAAHWIEQARDLITSIRIVVRTEHTNVSAVFYVRDPAAKSGEQGYVSVTKVRTDADMAREVLVAEFGRVADMLRRARELAAALEAQSEVEALLQGVVGLRQRFMDQPPAQ
;
A
#
# COMPACT_ATOMS: atom_id res chain seq x y z
N MET A 1 -10.42 7.37 1.26
CA MET A 1 -11.30 8.56 1.36
C MET A 1 -12.14 8.60 0.10
N ASN A 2 -13.46 8.39 0.19
CA ASN A 2 -14.34 8.52 -0.99
C ASN A 2 -14.70 10.00 -1.14
N MET A 3 -14.11 10.65 -2.13
CA MET A 3 -14.40 12.05 -2.49
C MET A 3 -15.16 12.09 -3.81
N THR A 4 -16.14 12.97 -3.94
CA THR A 4 -16.81 13.23 -5.22
C THR A 4 -15.83 13.92 -6.20
N PRO A 5 -16.08 13.87 -7.52
CA PRO A 5 -15.26 14.59 -8.50
C PRO A 5 -15.13 16.09 -8.18
N GLU A 6 -16.21 16.74 -7.75
CA GLU A 6 -16.23 18.15 -7.39
C GLU A 6 -15.37 18.44 -6.16
N GLN A 7 -15.44 17.56 -5.14
CA GLN A 7 -14.59 17.66 -3.95
C GLN A 7 -13.11 17.50 -4.29
N ARG A 8 -12.77 16.57 -5.21
CA ARG A 8 -11.39 16.38 -5.66
C ARG A 8 -10.85 17.61 -6.38
N GLU A 9 -11.66 18.24 -7.22
CA GLU A 9 -11.26 19.45 -7.93
C GLU A 9 -11.08 20.63 -6.97
N ALA A 10 -11.97 20.79 -5.98
CA ALA A 10 -11.81 21.82 -4.95
C ALA A 10 -10.55 21.63 -4.10
N VAL A 11 -10.23 20.38 -3.72
CA VAL A 11 -8.99 20.04 -3.01
C VAL A 11 -7.76 20.35 -3.88
N LYS A 12 -7.75 19.89 -5.14
CA LYS A 12 -6.66 20.15 -6.07
C LYS A 12 -6.40 21.65 -6.23
N LYS A 13 -7.46 22.43 -6.49
CA LYS A 13 -7.37 23.90 -6.60
C LYS A 13 -6.77 24.51 -5.34
N ARG A 14 -7.23 24.09 -4.15
CA ARG A 14 -6.72 24.64 -2.90
C ARG A 14 -5.24 24.31 -2.65
N LEU A 15 -4.79 23.11 -3.04
CA LEU A 15 -3.38 22.74 -2.92
C LEU A 15 -2.48 23.59 -3.82
N ILE A 16 -2.91 23.89 -5.05
CA ILE A 16 -2.20 24.79 -5.97
C ILE A 16 -2.10 26.20 -5.35
N GLU A 17 -3.19 26.74 -4.81
CA GLU A 17 -3.18 28.06 -4.15
C GLU A 17 -2.19 28.11 -2.96
N ILE A 18 -2.08 27.02 -2.18
CA ILE A 18 -1.11 26.92 -1.07
C ILE A 18 0.33 26.83 -1.59
N GLU A 19 0.55 26.08 -2.67
CA GLU A 19 1.86 25.95 -3.32
C GLU A 19 2.36 27.29 -3.85
N GLU A 20 1.52 28.00 -4.62
CA GLU A 20 1.83 29.32 -5.18
C GLU A 20 2.14 30.34 -4.08
N ALA A 21 1.31 30.37 -3.02
CA ALA A 21 1.52 31.24 -1.87
C ALA A 21 2.83 30.96 -1.10
N ASN A 22 3.36 29.73 -1.21
CA ASN A 22 4.62 29.32 -0.59
C ASN A 22 5.81 29.33 -1.58
N GLY A 23 5.71 30.10 -2.66
CA GLY A 23 6.80 30.27 -3.62
C GLY A 23 7.04 29.03 -4.49
N GLY A 24 5.97 28.32 -4.85
CA GLY A 24 6.04 27.11 -5.69
C GLY A 24 6.44 25.84 -4.90
N ARG A 25 6.27 25.84 -3.57
CA ARG A 25 6.59 24.68 -2.73
C ARG A 25 5.42 24.33 -1.82
N LEU A 26 4.78 23.21 -2.08
CA LEU A 26 3.79 22.63 -1.18
C LEU A 26 4.49 21.86 -0.04
N THR A 27 4.15 22.17 1.22
CA THR A 27 4.65 21.43 2.39
C THR A 27 3.50 20.83 3.20
N PRO A 28 3.68 19.66 3.84
CA PRO A 28 2.64 19.07 4.69
C PRO A 28 2.15 20.01 5.80
N ASP A 29 3.06 20.77 6.42
CA ASP A 29 2.71 21.74 7.47
C ASP A 29 1.79 22.85 6.96
N ALA A 30 2.01 23.34 5.73
CA ALA A 30 1.15 24.34 5.13
C ALA A 30 -0.24 23.78 4.81
N VAL A 31 -0.31 22.54 4.33
CA VAL A 31 -1.58 21.83 4.07
C VAL A 31 -2.37 21.65 5.37
N VAL A 32 -1.73 21.15 6.43
CA VAL A 32 -2.38 20.98 7.74
C VAL A 32 -2.84 22.32 8.30
N ARG A 33 -2.03 23.37 8.18
CA ARG A 33 -2.38 24.73 8.63
C ARG A 33 -3.63 25.25 7.93
N ASP A 34 -3.74 25.04 6.62
CA ASP A 34 -4.94 25.42 5.86
C ASP A 34 -6.16 24.59 6.25
N ALA A 35 -5.99 23.26 6.32
CA ALA A 35 -7.04 22.31 6.64
C ALA A 35 -7.64 22.50 8.04
N LYS A 36 -6.94 23.16 8.98
CA LYS A 36 -7.51 23.51 10.30
C LYS A 36 -8.77 24.38 10.20
N ARG A 37 -8.91 25.16 9.13
CA ARG A 37 -10.09 25.99 8.92
C ARG A 37 -11.27 25.13 8.47
N LYS A 38 -12.42 25.26 9.12
CA LYS A 38 -13.64 24.47 8.82
C LYS A 38 -14.21 24.70 7.42
N ASP A 39 -13.95 25.87 6.83
CA ASP A 39 -14.37 26.25 5.49
C ASP A 39 -13.39 25.77 4.41
N SER A 40 -12.20 25.27 4.79
CA SER A 40 -11.25 24.73 3.83
C SER A 40 -11.81 23.43 3.23
N PRO A 41 -11.74 23.25 1.90
CA PRO A 41 -12.08 21.98 1.28
C PRO A 41 -11.17 20.83 1.75
N LEU A 42 -10.03 21.13 2.38
CA LEU A 42 -9.12 20.16 2.97
C LEU A 42 -9.56 19.71 4.38
N HIS A 43 -10.49 20.41 5.04
CA HIS A 43 -10.81 20.18 6.44
C HIS A 43 -11.29 18.75 6.71
N SER A 44 -12.18 18.26 5.86
CA SER A 44 -12.73 16.90 5.93
C SER A 44 -11.72 15.81 5.57
N CYS A 45 -10.54 16.19 5.06
CA CYS A 45 -9.46 15.27 4.76
C CYS A 45 -8.64 14.85 5.99
N PHE A 46 -8.90 15.44 7.15
CA PHE A 46 -8.16 15.16 8.39
C PHE A 46 -9.09 14.70 9.50
N GLU A 47 -8.57 13.86 10.39
CA GLU A 47 -9.22 13.53 11.66
C GLU A 47 -8.77 14.54 12.72
N TRP A 48 -9.72 15.29 13.26
CA TRP A 48 -9.46 16.35 14.24
C TRP A 48 -9.72 15.90 15.69
N ASP A 49 -10.35 14.73 15.90
CA ASP A 49 -10.34 14.08 17.21
C ASP A 49 -8.95 13.49 17.47
N VAL A 50 -8.20 14.15 18.36
CA VAL A 50 -6.82 13.78 18.71
C VAL A 50 -6.72 12.34 19.20
N LYS A 51 -7.70 11.83 19.96
CA LYS A 51 -7.66 10.46 20.48
C LYS A 51 -7.82 9.47 19.34
N LYS A 52 -8.76 9.75 18.42
CA LYS A 52 -9.00 8.90 17.26
C LYS A 52 -7.82 8.93 16.28
N ALA A 53 -7.26 10.12 16.01
CA ALA A 53 -6.07 10.29 15.19
C ALA A 53 -4.84 9.58 15.79
N ALA A 54 -4.60 9.72 17.08
CA ALA A 54 -3.49 9.05 17.77
C ALA A 54 -3.64 7.53 17.75
N ALA A 55 -4.84 7.01 18.02
CA ALA A 55 -5.11 5.58 17.96
C ALA A 55 -4.86 5.01 16.55
N ALA A 56 -5.32 5.69 15.50
CA ALA A 56 -5.03 5.30 14.12
C ALA A 56 -3.52 5.32 13.83
N HIS A 57 -2.81 6.34 14.30
CA HIS A 57 -1.35 6.44 14.13
C HIS A 57 -0.59 5.33 14.85
N TRP A 58 -1.01 4.93 16.06
CA TRP A 58 -0.41 3.79 16.77
C TRP A 58 -0.64 2.47 16.06
N ILE A 59 -1.79 2.28 15.42
CA ILE A 59 -2.06 1.10 14.59
C ILE A 59 -1.09 1.05 13.40
N GLU A 60 -0.85 2.16 12.71
CA GLU A 60 0.17 2.19 11.63
C GLU A 60 1.56 1.87 12.18
N GLN A 61 1.97 2.47 13.30
CA GLN A 61 3.25 2.14 13.95
C GLN A 61 3.36 0.65 14.30
N ALA A 62 2.27 0.02 14.76
CA ALA A 62 2.25 -1.41 15.02
C ALA A 62 2.42 -2.23 13.73
N ARG A 63 1.84 -1.82 12.61
CA ARG A 63 2.05 -2.48 11.30
C ARG A 63 3.49 -2.38 10.84
N ASP A 64 4.10 -1.20 10.97
CA ASP A 64 5.51 -0.99 10.65
C ASP A 64 6.40 -1.87 11.51
N LEU A 65 6.13 -1.92 12.83
CA LEU A 65 6.86 -2.77 13.76
C LEU A 65 6.76 -4.26 13.38
N ILE A 66 5.54 -4.78 13.18
CA ILE A 66 5.30 -6.20 12.85
C ILE A 66 6.03 -6.58 11.56
N THR A 67 5.97 -5.74 10.54
CA THR A 67 6.59 -6.00 9.22
C THR A 67 8.11 -5.76 9.20
N SER A 68 8.65 -5.01 10.17
CA SER A 68 10.09 -4.77 10.29
C SER A 68 10.89 -5.96 10.81
N ILE A 69 10.25 -6.88 11.55
CA ILE A 69 10.92 -8.05 12.12
C ILE A 69 11.29 -9.01 11.00
N ARG A 70 12.60 -9.30 10.87
CA ARG A 70 13.14 -10.19 9.84
C ARG A 70 13.70 -11.48 10.44
N ILE A 71 13.58 -12.56 9.69
CA ILE A 71 14.27 -13.83 9.93
C ILE A 71 15.20 -14.17 8.77
N VAL A 72 16.18 -15.02 9.07
CA VAL A 72 17.00 -15.66 8.04
C VAL A 72 16.43 -17.05 7.77
N VAL A 73 15.96 -17.25 6.55
CA VAL A 73 15.52 -18.55 6.03
C VAL A 73 16.69 -19.18 5.31
N ARG A 74 17.18 -20.32 5.82
CA ARG A 74 18.20 -21.12 5.14
C ARG A 74 17.53 -22.02 4.09
N THR A 75 17.94 -21.89 2.83
CA THR A 75 17.61 -22.84 1.76
C THR A 75 18.84 -23.69 1.44
N GLU A 76 18.69 -24.75 0.66
CA GLU A 76 19.79 -25.68 0.33
C GLU A 76 20.99 -24.99 -0.36
N HIS A 77 20.76 -23.84 -1.01
CA HIS A 77 21.78 -23.14 -1.80
C HIS A 77 22.09 -21.73 -1.30
N THR A 78 21.26 -21.11 -0.45
CA THR A 78 21.41 -19.69 -0.05
C THR A 78 20.75 -19.37 1.30
N ASN A 79 21.19 -18.30 1.96
CA ASN A 79 20.46 -17.69 3.07
C ASN A 79 19.64 -16.50 2.56
N VAL A 80 18.33 -16.51 2.78
CA VAL A 80 17.42 -15.44 2.38
C VAL A 80 16.89 -14.73 3.62
N SER A 81 16.99 -13.40 3.68
CA SER A 81 16.32 -12.61 4.72
C SER A 81 14.89 -12.31 4.31
N ALA A 82 13.91 -12.75 5.11
CA ALA A 82 12.50 -12.53 4.88
C ALA A 82 11.86 -11.87 6.11
N VAL A 83 10.74 -11.17 5.92
CA VAL A 83 9.92 -10.70 7.04
C VAL A 83 9.41 -11.90 7.84
N PHE A 84 9.30 -11.78 9.16
CA PHE A 84 8.83 -12.88 10.00
C PHE A 84 7.32 -13.02 9.95
N TYR A 85 6.60 -11.92 9.81
CA TYR A 85 5.15 -11.88 9.73
C TYR A 85 4.69 -11.43 8.34
N VAL A 86 3.74 -12.15 7.78
CA VAL A 86 3.04 -11.79 6.55
C VAL A 86 1.56 -11.60 6.85
N ARG A 87 0.87 -10.86 6.00
CA ARG A 87 -0.58 -10.68 6.14
C ARG A 87 -1.27 -12.04 6.04
N ASP A 88 -2.20 -12.30 6.95
CA ASP A 88 -2.98 -13.53 6.96
C ASP A 88 -3.87 -13.61 5.71
N PRO A 89 -3.67 -14.57 4.80
CA PRO A 89 -4.50 -14.71 3.61
C PRO A 89 -5.90 -15.24 3.94
N ALA A 90 -6.08 -15.93 5.07
CA ALA A 90 -7.37 -16.47 5.50
C ALA A 90 -8.23 -15.44 6.25
N ALA A 91 -7.68 -14.25 6.58
CA ALA A 91 -8.43 -13.18 7.21
C ALA A 91 -9.55 -12.69 6.27
N LYS A 92 -10.77 -12.54 6.81
CA LYS A 92 -11.92 -12.08 6.01
C LYS A 92 -11.69 -10.65 5.54
N SER A 93 -12.37 -10.28 4.44
CA SER A 93 -12.37 -8.91 3.95
C SER A 93 -12.79 -7.93 5.04
N GLY A 94 -11.90 -6.98 5.39
CA GLY A 94 -12.10 -6.01 6.45
C GLY A 94 -11.45 -6.37 7.80
N GLU A 95 -10.97 -7.60 7.97
CA GLU A 95 -10.25 -8.02 9.17
C GLU A 95 -8.73 -7.79 9.01
N GLN A 96 -8.06 -7.44 10.13
CA GLN A 96 -6.60 -7.37 10.20
C GLN A 96 -6.06 -8.67 10.79
N GLY A 97 -4.90 -9.11 10.32
CA GLY A 97 -4.26 -10.33 10.82
C GLY A 97 -2.89 -10.53 10.19
N TYR A 98 -1.96 -11.07 11.00
CA TYR A 98 -0.63 -11.44 10.57
C TYR A 98 -0.32 -12.86 11.05
N VAL A 99 0.35 -13.64 10.21
CA VAL A 99 0.80 -15.00 10.49
C VAL A 99 2.31 -15.11 10.27
N SER A 100 2.98 -15.98 11.02
CA SER A 100 4.42 -16.16 10.87
C SER A 100 4.76 -16.93 9.60
N VAL A 101 5.90 -16.60 8.97
CA VAL A 101 6.40 -17.32 7.78
C VAL A 101 6.63 -18.80 8.07
N THR A 102 6.99 -19.17 9.31
CA THR A 102 7.12 -20.58 9.69
C THR A 102 5.79 -21.34 9.57
N LYS A 103 4.68 -20.75 10.04
CA LYS A 103 3.34 -21.34 9.92
C LYS A 103 2.90 -21.42 8.46
N VAL A 104 3.19 -20.38 7.68
CA VAL A 104 2.92 -20.35 6.23
C VAL A 104 3.71 -21.43 5.51
N ARG A 105 4.98 -21.64 5.85
CA ARG A 105 5.83 -22.65 5.19
C ARG A 105 5.34 -24.08 5.39
N THR A 106 4.67 -24.37 6.50
CA THR A 106 4.15 -25.71 6.81
C THR A 106 2.82 -26.03 6.11
N ASP A 107 2.23 -25.05 5.43
CA ASP A 107 0.94 -25.17 4.74
C ASP A 107 1.11 -24.66 3.30
N ALA A 108 1.18 -25.58 2.35
CA ALA A 108 1.48 -25.26 0.96
C ALA A 108 0.38 -24.40 0.30
N ASP A 109 -0.88 -24.56 0.71
CA ASP A 109 -1.98 -23.76 0.22
C ASP A 109 -1.89 -22.33 0.75
N MET A 110 -1.62 -22.16 2.05
CA MET A 110 -1.41 -20.84 2.65
C MET A 110 -0.17 -20.13 2.09
N ALA A 111 0.91 -20.86 1.82
CA ALA A 111 2.11 -20.33 1.16
C ALA A 111 1.80 -19.79 -0.24
N ARG A 112 1.01 -20.53 -1.02
CA ARG A 112 0.55 -20.11 -2.35
C ARG A 112 -0.31 -18.86 -2.26
N GLU A 113 -1.27 -18.82 -1.34
CA GLU A 113 -2.14 -17.65 -1.16
C GLU A 113 -1.37 -16.38 -0.79
N VAL A 114 -0.35 -16.49 0.08
CA VAL A 114 0.54 -15.37 0.40
C VAL A 114 1.24 -14.86 -0.85
N LEU A 115 1.80 -15.74 -1.69
CA LEU A 115 2.47 -15.35 -2.94
C LEU A 115 1.50 -14.69 -3.94
N VAL A 116 0.30 -15.25 -4.11
CA VAL A 116 -0.75 -14.67 -4.96
C VAL A 116 -1.12 -13.26 -4.49
N ALA A 117 -1.24 -13.07 -3.18
CA ALA A 117 -1.54 -11.76 -2.59
C ALA A 117 -0.38 -10.76 -2.79
N GLU A 118 0.88 -11.19 -2.64
CA GLU A 118 2.05 -10.35 -2.90
C GLU A 118 2.15 -9.94 -4.38
N PHE A 119 1.98 -10.86 -5.32
CA PHE A 119 1.97 -10.50 -6.75
C PHE A 119 0.83 -9.55 -7.10
N GLY A 120 -0.32 -9.65 -6.43
CA GLY A 120 -1.39 -8.66 -6.52
C GLY A 120 -0.92 -7.26 -6.11
N ARG A 121 -0.27 -7.14 -4.95
CA ARG A 121 0.30 -5.87 -4.46
C ARG A 121 1.34 -5.28 -5.40
N VAL A 122 2.23 -6.12 -5.94
CA VAL A 122 3.23 -5.68 -6.92
C VAL A 122 2.56 -5.18 -8.20
N ALA A 123 1.52 -5.86 -8.69
CA ALA A 123 0.76 -5.42 -9.85
C ALA A 123 0.08 -4.06 -9.60
N ASP A 124 -0.50 -3.83 -8.42
CA ASP A 124 -1.08 -2.53 -8.06
C ASP A 124 -0.04 -1.41 -8.05
N MET A 125 1.16 -1.67 -7.50
CA MET A 125 2.25 -0.72 -7.53
C MET A 125 2.73 -0.41 -8.95
N LEU A 126 2.83 -1.42 -9.82
CA LEU A 126 3.20 -1.25 -11.22
C LEU A 126 2.14 -0.49 -12.01
N ARG A 127 0.84 -0.70 -11.75
CA ARG A 127 -0.23 0.11 -12.35
C ARG A 127 -0.09 1.59 -11.98
N ARG A 128 0.17 1.88 -10.69
CA ARG A 128 0.44 3.25 -10.24
C ARG A 128 1.69 3.84 -10.90
N ALA A 129 2.77 3.06 -11.01
CA ALA A 129 3.98 3.50 -11.70
C ALA A 129 3.72 3.79 -13.19
N ARG A 130 2.86 2.99 -13.84
CA ARG A 130 2.46 3.20 -15.24
C ARG A 130 1.68 4.49 -15.42
N GLU A 131 0.77 4.81 -14.50
CA GLU A 131 0.02 6.07 -14.52
C GLU A 131 0.95 7.29 -14.44
N LEU A 132 2.00 7.21 -13.61
CA LEU A 132 3.04 8.25 -13.53
C LEU A 132 3.91 8.29 -14.79
N ALA A 133 4.33 7.13 -15.30
CA ALA A 133 5.17 7.01 -16.48
C ALA A 133 4.47 7.46 -17.77
N ALA A 134 3.14 7.35 -17.85
CA ALA A 134 2.34 7.89 -18.95
C ALA A 134 2.46 9.42 -19.06
N ALA A 135 2.59 10.12 -17.93
CA ALA A 135 2.86 11.55 -17.90
C ALA A 135 4.31 11.91 -18.30
N LEU A 136 5.20 10.91 -18.37
CA LEU A 136 6.65 11.06 -18.59
C LEU A 136 7.16 10.30 -19.83
N GLU A 137 6.26 9.86 -20.71
CA GLU A 137 6.55 9.12 -21.96
C GLU A 137 7.33 7.79 -21.78
N ALA A 138 7.33 7.19 -20.57
CA ALA A 138 8.04 5.93 -20.26
C ALA A 138 7.09 4.72 -20.05
N GLN A 139 5.88 4.79 -20.60
CA GLN A 139 4.79 3.85 -20.27
C GLN A 139 5.07 2.39 -20.67
N SER A 140 5.73 2.16 -21.81
CA SER A 140 5.94 0.83 -22.38
C SER A 140 6.83 -0.07 -21.52
N GLU A 141 7.83 0.51 -20.85
CA GLU A 141 8.75 -0.23 -19.97
C GLU A 141 8.02 -0.80 -18.74
N VAL A 142 7.07 -0.04 -18.18
CA VAL A 142 6.29 -0.46 -17.01
C VAL A 142 5.23 -1.49 -17.37
N GLU A 143 4.63 -1.38 -18.56
CA GLU A 143 3.60 -2.31 -19.03
C GLU A 143 4.15 -3.74 -19.16
N ALA A 144 5.36 -3.92 -19.69
CA ALA A 144 5.98 -5.24 -19.81
C ALA A 144 6.19 -5.93 -18.45
N LEU A 145 6.64 -5.17 -17.44
CA LEU A 145 6.78 -5.67 -16.07
C LEU A 145 5.42 -6.05 -15.47
N LEU A 146 4.40 -5.21 -15.67
CA LEU A 146 3.04 -5.46 -15.19
C LEU A 146 2.47 -6.76 -15.77
N GLN A 147 2.62 -6.99 -17.07
CA GLN A 147 2.16 -8.21 -17.73
C GLN A 147 2.85 -9.46 -17.17
N GLY A 148 4.18 -9.40 -16.95
CA GLY A 148 4.93 -10.49 -16.35
C GLY A 148 4.44 -10.87 -14.95
N VAL A 149 4.18 -9.87 -14.11
CA VAL A 149 3.69 -10.09 -12.73
C VAL A 149 2.25 -10.64 -12.72
N VAL A 150 1.37 -10.12 -13.58
CA VAL A 150 -0.01 -10.62 -13.71
C VAL A 150 -0.03 -12.07 -14.19
N GLY A 151 0.79 -12.40 -15.20
CA GLY A 151 0.90 -13.78 -15.70
C GLY A 151 1.47 -14.74 -14.65
N LEU A 152 2.47 -14.31 -13.88
CA LEU A 152 3.01 -15.10 -12.76
C LEU A 152 1.94 -15.37 -11.69
N ARG A 153 1.18 -14.34 -11.29
CA ARG A 153 0.07 -14.47 -10.35
C ARG A 153 -0.96 -15.50 -10.83
N GLN A 154 -1.36 -15.43 -12.10
CA GLN A 154 -2.35 -16.35 -12.67
C GLN A 154 -1.87 -17.80 -12.61
N ARG A 155 -0.60 -18.07 -12.94
CA ARG A 155 -0.03 -19.42 -12.84
C ARG A 155 -0.07 -20.00 -11.43
N PHE A 156 0.15 -19.17 -10.41
CA PHE A 156 0.03 -19.60 -9.01
C PHE A 156 -1.44 -19.78 -8.58
N MET A 157 -2.39 -19.03 -9.15
CA MET A 157 -3.81 -19.24 -8.89
C MET A 157 -4.35 -20.54 -9.51
N ASP A 158 -3.85 -20.91 -10.68
CA ASP A 158 -4.31 -22.08 -11.44
C ASP A 158 -3.65 -23.40 -11.01
N GLN A 159 -2.71 -23.35 -10.05
CA GLN A 159 -2.11 -24.58 -9.50
C GLN A 159 -3.12 -25.33 -8.63
N PRO A 160 -3.26 -26.66 -8.81
CA PRO A 160 -4.13 -27.47 -7.97
C PRO A 160 -3.66 -27.44 -6.50
N PRO A 161 -4.59 -27.59 -5.54
CA PRO A 161 -4.26 -27.63 -4.12
C PRO A 161 -3.26 -28.75 -3.81
N ALA A 162 -2.41 -28.54 -2.81
CA ALA A 162 -1.46 -29.55 -2.39
C ALA A 162 -2.20 -30.75 -1.77
N GLN A 163 -1.79 -31.98 -2.13
CA GLN A 163 -2.33 -33.22 -1.55
C GLN A 163 -1.81 -33.47 -0.14
#